data_AF-A0AB33U6L7-F1
#
_entry.id   AF-A0AB33U6L7-F1
#
_cell.length_a   1.000
_cell.length_b   1.000
_cell.length_c   1.000
_cell.angle_alpha   90.00
_cell.angle_beta   90.00
_cell.angle_gamma   90.00
#
_symmetry.space_group_name_H-M   'P 1'
#
loop_
_entity.id
_entity.type
_entity.pdbx_description
1 polymer ?
#
loop_
_entity_poly.entity_id
_entity_poly.type
_entity_poly.pdbx_seq_one_letter_code
_entity_poly.pdbx_strand_id
1 'polypeptide(L)'
;MTIYKKEYYQEIIQRLIEDKILLEHYILLADKTTIVERLDNRVNEDNIWAKRHLDVCLKSFESQIPGQRLNTDSLKPEEVAKEILMLSEFAEK
;
A
#
# COMPACT_ATOMS: atom_id res chain seq x y z
N MET A 1 -4.31 -7.67 -1.01
CA MET A 1 -3.19 -8.46 -0.43
C MET A 1 -2.05 -7.51 -0.14
N THR A 2 -1.42 -7.61 1.04
CA THR A 2 -0.40 -6.65 1.51
C THR A 2 1.00 -7.21 1.26
N ILE A 3 1.82 -6.52 0.47
CA ILE A 3 3.21 -6.92 0.20
C ILE A 3 4.13 -6.23 1.22
N TYR A 4 4.34 -6.88 2.37
CA TYR A 4 5.18 -6.35 3.46
C TYR A 4 6.46 -7.17 3.67
N LYS A 5 6.61 -8.31 3.01
CA LYS A 5 7.85 -9.10 3.05
C LYS A 5 8.77 -8.63 1.93
N LYS A 6 10.04 -8.39 2.27
CA LYS A 6 11.03 -7.93 1.30
C LYS A 6 11.22 -8.91 0.15
N GLU A 7 11.14 -10.21 0.43
CA GLU A 7 11.28 -11.27 -0.57
C GLU A 7 10.18 -11.16 -1.63
N TYR A 8 8.93 -10.96 -1.21
CA TYR A 8 7.80 -10.78 -2.14
C TYR A 8 7.89 -9.46 -2.91
N TYR A 9 8.39 -8.40 -2.29
CA TYR A 9 8.68 -7.16 -3.02
C TYR A 9 9.72 -7.41 -4.12
N GLN A 10 10.78 -8.17 -3.83
CA GLN A 10 11.82 -8.49 -4.80
C GLN A 10 11.29 -9.36 -5.94
N GLU A 11 10.53 -10.41 -5.61
CA GLU A 11 9.99 -11.33 -6.62
C GLU A 11 8.95 -10.69 -7.52
N ILE A 12 8.18 -9.72 -7.00
CA ILE A 12 7.07 -9.10 -7.74
C ILE A 12 7.52 -7.75 -8.32
N ILE A 13 7.77 -6.77 -7.46
CA ILE A 13 7.97 -5.38 -7.89
C ILE A 13 9.34 -5.22 -8.52
N GLN A 14 10.40 -5.67 -7.84
CA GLN A 14 11.76 -5.53 -8.36
C GLN A 14 11.94 -6.31 -9.67
N ARG A 15 11.34 -7.49 -9.78
CA ARG A 15 11.42 -8.27 -11.01
C ARG A 15 10.77 -7.58 -12.21
N LEU A 16 9.59 -6.98 -12.03
CA LEU A 16 8.92 -6.21 -13.08
C LEU A 16 9.79 -5.02 -13.55
N ILE A 17 10.44 -4.33 -12.60
CA ILE A 17 11.37 -3.23 -12.92
C ILE A 17 12.58 -3.75 -13.71
N GLU A 18 13.18 -4.88 -13.31
CA GLU A 18 14.30 -5.51 -14.01
C GLU A 18 13.94 -5.96 -15.43
N ASP A 19 12.73 -6.46 -15.61
CA ASP A 19 12.18 -6.85 -16.91
C ASP A 19 11.76 -5.64 -17.77
N LYS A 20 12.08 -4.41 -17.32
CA LYS A 20 11.79 -3.12 -17.98
C LYS A 20 10.31 -2.89 -18.24
N ILE A 21 9.46 -3.49 -17.40
CA ILE A 21 8.03 -3.21 -17.41
C ILE A 21 7.83 -1.88 -16.72
N LEU A 22 7.09 -1.01 -17.40
CA LEU A 22 6.73 0.29 -16.90
C LEU A 22 5.77 0.12 -15.72
N LEU A 23 6.19 0.54 -14.51
CA LEU A 23 5.48 0.28 -13.26
C LEU A 23 5.61 1.47 -12.32
N GLU A 24 4.47 1.93 -11.80
CA GLU A 24 4.39 2.89 -10.71
C GLU A 24 3.87 2.19 -9.46
N HIS A 25 4.67 2.22 -8.39
CA HIS A 25 4.36 1.54 -7.13
C HIS A 25 4.12 2.57 -6.01
N TYR A 26 2.87 2.58 -5.52
CA TYR A 26 2.43 3.46 -4.44
C TYR A 26 2.13 2.67 -3.16
N ILE A 27 2.60 3.18 -2.03
CA ILE A 27 2.33 2.67 -0.69
C ILE A 27 1.29 3.59 -0.04
N LEU A 28 0.08 3.08 0.12
CA LEU A 28 -1.01 3.81 0.78
C LEU A 28 -0.88 3.69 2.29
N LEU A 29 -0.64 4.82 2.94
CA LEU A 29 -0.51 4.94 4.38
C LEU A 29 -1.80 5.49 4.99
N ALA A 30 -2.06 5.10 6.23
CA ALA A 30 -3.08 5.69 7.08
C ALA A 30 -2.66 5.45 8.53
N ASP A 31 -3.16 6.27 9.44
CA ASP A 31 -2.92 6.09 10.87
C ASP A 31 -3.41 4.72 11.34
N LYS A 32 -2.73 4.16 12.33
CA LYS A 32 -3.05 2.83 12.88
C LYS A 32 -4.51 2.75 13.31
N THR A 33 -5.05 3.81 13.92
CA THR A 33 -6.46 3.93 14.33
C THR A 33 -7.39 3.84 13.12
N THR A 34 -7.12 4.61 12.06
CA THR A 34 -7.87 4.57 10.80
C THR A 34 -7.86 3.17 10.19
N ILE A 35 -6.73 2.47 10.20
CA ILE A 35 -6.63 1.09 9.67
C ILE A 35 -7.46 0.13 10.52
N VAL A 36 -7.39 0.23 11.85
CA VAL A 36 -8.18 -0.62 12.77
C VAL A 36 -9.67 -0.40 12.57
N GLU A 37 -10.14 0.85 12.51
CA GLU A 37 -11.54 1.18 12.24
C GLU A 37 -12.01 0.62 10.88
N ARG A 38 -11.19 0.76 9.84
CA ARG A 38 -11.47 0.19 8.51
C ARG A 38 -11.53 -1.34 8.53
N LEU A 39 -10.70 -2.01 9.35
CA LEU A 39 -10.76 -3.45 9.53
C LEU A 39 -12.02 -3.86 10.30
N ASP A 40 -12.36 -3.17 11.39
CA ASP A 40 -13.57 -3.43 12.18
C ASP A 40 -14.85 -3.35 11.36
N ASN A 41 -14.91 -2.43 10.40
CA ASN A 41 -16.05 -2.29 9.50
C ASN A 41 -16.15 -3.38 8.42
N ARG A 42 -15.12 -4.22 8.24
CA ARG A 42 -15.19 -5.37 7.32
C ARG A 42 -15.81 -6.55 8.07
N VAL A 43 -16.91 -7.12 7.59
CA VAL A 43 -17.51 -8.31 8.23
C VAL A 43 -16.81 -9.58 7.71
N ASN A 44 -15.56 -9.85 8.11
CA ASN A 44 -14.81 -11.04 7.67
C ASN A 44 -13.90 -11.62 8.79
N GLU A 45 -13.72 -12.95 8.80
CA GLU A 45 -12.82 -13.68 9.72
C GLU A 45 -11.34 -13.25 9.58
N ASP A 46 -10.94 -12.80 8.39
CA ASP A 46 -9.57 -12.35 8.07
C ASP A 46 -9.10 -11.11 8.84
N ASN A 47 -10.01 -10.38 9.49
CA ASN A 47 -9.66 -9.19 10.26
C ASN A 47 -8.76 -9.50 11.46
N ILE A 48 -8.89 -10.68 12.07
CA ILE A 48 -8.05 -11.07 13.21
C ILE A 48 -6.60 -11.18 12.76
N TRP A 49 -6.34 -11.78 11.60
CA TRP A 49 -5.00 -11.89 11.04
C TRP A 49 -4.45 -10.51 10.67
N ALA A 50 -5.24 -9.68 10.00
CA ALA A 50 -4.85 -8.35 9.57
C ALA A 50 -4.49 -7.43 10.75
N LYS A 51 -5.31 -7.44 11.82
CA LYS A 51 -5.03 -6.67 13.04
C LYS A 51 -3.77 -7.15 13.74
N ARG A 52 -3.55 -8.46 13.84
CA ARG A 52 -2.34 -9.04 14.44
C ARG A 52 -1.06 -8.67 13.69
N HIS A 53 -1.12 -8.55 12.37
CA HIS A 53 0.03 -8.25 11.53
C HIS A 53 0.20 -6.75 11.23
N LEU A 54 -0.70 -5.89 11.72
CA LEU A 54 -0.70 -4.46 11.41
C LEU A 54 0.63 -3.79 11.75
N ASP A 55 1.14 -3.99 12.97
CA ASP A 55 2.39 -3.39 13.42
C ASP A 55 3.60 -3.88 12.61
N VAL A 56 3.59 -5.15 12.20
CA VAL A 56 4.63 -5.73 11.34
C VAL A 56 4.61 -5.09 9.96
N CYS A 57 3.42 -4.94 9.38
CA CYS A 57 3.23 -4.29 8.08
C CYS A 57 3.71 -2.84 8.12
N LEU A 58 3.27 -2.05 9.12
CA LEU A 58 3.65 -0.64 9.27
C LEU A 58 5.18 -0.47 9.36
N LYS A 59 5.82 -1.25 10.24
CA LYS A 59 7.28 -1.23 10.39
C LYS A 59 8.03 -1.62 9.11
N SER A 60 7.47 -2.55 8.33
CA SER A 60 8.06 -2.94 7.06
C SER A 60 7.96 -1.83 6.01
N PHE A 61 6.81 -1.15 5.92
CA PHE A 61 6.67 -0.02 5.00
C PHE A 61 7.52 1.20 5.38
N GLU A 62 7.88 1.36 6.66
CA GLU A 62 8.82 2.39 7.10
C GLU A 62 10.25 2.15 6.62
N SER A 63 10.72 0.90 6.57
CA SER A 63 12.16 0.58 6.51
C SER A 63 12.59 -0.45 5.46
N GLN A 64 11.70 -1.31 4.97
CA GLN A 64 12.05 -2.46 4.13
C GLN A 64 11.45 -2.42 2.73
N ILE A 65 10.25 -1.85 2.58
CA ILE A 65 9.55 -1.76 1.30
C ILE A 65 9.67 -0.33 0.76
N PRO A 66 10.45 -0.09 -0.31
CA PRO A 66 10.52 1.22 -0.94
C PRO A 66 9.33 1.46 -1.87
N GLY A 67 9.01 2.73 -2.10
CA GLY A 67 7.91 3.13 -2.97
C GLY A 67 7.44 4.54 -2.64
N GLN A 68 6.62 5.11 -3.52
CA GLN A 68 6.04 6.42 -3.31
C GLN A 68 4.92 6.32 -2.27
N ARG A 69 5.04 7.10 -1.19
CA ARG A 69 4.11 7.04 -0.07
C ARG A 69 2.99 8.07 -0.24
N LEU A 70 1.75 7.64 -0.06
CA LEU A 70 0.57 8.50 -0.09
C LEU A 70 -0.21 8.34 1.21
N ASN A 71 -0.37 9.42 1.98
CA ASN A 71 -1.24 9.41 3.14
C ASN A 71 -2.71 9.48 2.69
N THR A 72 -3.52 8.53 3.17
CA THR A 72 -4.94 8.37 2.85
C THR A 72 -5.86 8.63 4.03
N ASP A 73 -5.34 9.17 5.14
CA ASP A 73 -6.17 9.66 6.23
C ASP A 73 -7.06 10.79 5.73
N SER A 74 -8.32 10.75 6.16
CA SER A 74 -9.38 11.68 5.73
C SER A 74 -9.73 11.67 4.22
N LEU A 75 -9.04 10.89 3.40
CA LEU A 75 -9.34 10.77 1.97
C LEU A 75 -10.35 9.66 1.71
N LYS A 76 -11.31 9.94 0.82
CA LYS A 76 -12.17 8.93 0.22
C LYS A 76 -11.43 8.17 -0.89
N PRO A 77 -11.86 6.95 -1.25
CA PRO A 77 -11.23 6.18 -2.32
C PRO A 77 -11.09 6.95 -3.65
N GLU A 78 -12.07 7.79 -4.01
CA GLU A 78 -12.04 8.59 -5.24
C GLU A 78 -10.99 9.70 -5.18
N GLU A 79 -10.71 10.23 -3.99
CA GLU A 79 -9.68 11.25 -3.78
C GLU A 79 -8.30 10.60 -3.83
N VAL A 80 -8.13 9.43 -3.21
CA VAL A 80 -6.89 8.64 -3.33
C VAL A 80 -6.58 8.31 -4.79
N ALA A 81 -7.59 7.91 -5.57
CA ALA A 81 -7.41 7.63 -6.99
C ALA A 81 -6.99 8.87 -7.78
N LYS A 82 -7.54 10.05 -7.47
CA LYS A 82 -7.14 11.32 -8.09
C LYS A 82 -5.70 11.70 -7.74
N GLU A 83 -5.30 11.54 -6.48
CA GLU A 83 -3.92 11.78 -6.06
C GLU A 83 -2.94 10.88 -6.82
N ILE A 84 -3.26 9.59 -6.96
CA ILE A 84 -2.45 8.67 -7.77
C ILE A 84 -2.37 9.15 -9.23
N LEU A 85 -3.49 9.55 -9.82
CA LEU A 85 -3.52 10.04 -11.21
C LEU A 85 -2.63 11.29 -11.39
N MET A 86 -2.66 12.22 -10.43
CA MET A 86 -1.84 13.45 -10.45
C MET A 86 -0.34 13.16 -10.29
N LEU A 87 0.01 12.06 -9.63
CA LEU A 87 1.40 11.62 -9.43
C LEU A 87 1.90 10.69 -10.54
N SER A 88 1.00 10.22 -11.41
CA SER A 88 1.30 9.22 -12.44
C SER A 88 1.85 9.89 -13.69
N GLU A 89 3.02 9.45 -14.13
CA GLU A 89 3.63 9.80 -15.41
C GLU A 89 2.90 9.14 -16.59
N PHE A 90 2.00 8.17 -16.33
CA PHE A 90 1.14 7.59 -17.37
C PHE A 90 -0.03 8.50 -17.75
N ALA A 91 -0.43 9.41 -16.87
CA ALA A 91 -1.56 10.29 -17.11
C ALA A 91 -1.25 11.42 -18.12
N GLU A 92 0.04 11.67 -18.41
CA GLU A 92 0.49 12.70 -19.36
C GLU A 92 0.59 12.22 -20.83
N LYS A 93 0.16 10.99 -21.15
CA LYS A 93 0.13 10.43 -22.51
C LYS A 93 -1.29 10.20 -23.01
#